data_AF-A0A1N6TRW1-F1
#
_entry.id   AF-A0A1N6TRW1-F1
#
_cell.length_a   1.000
_cell.length_b   1.000
_cell.length_c   1.000
_cell.angle_alpha   90.00
_cell.angle_beta   90.00
_cell.angle_gamma   90.00
#
_symmetry.space_group_name_H-M   'P 1'
#
loop_
_entity.id
_entity.type
_entity.pdbx_description
1 polymer ?
#
loop_
_entity_poly.entity_id
_entity_poly.type
_entity_poly.pdbx_seq_one_letter_code
_entity_poly.pdbx_strand_id
1 'polypeptide(L)'
;MQTDTILTLLAIFALWNGIVFCVYAFDKMAATQGAWRVREDTLILLAVFGGGLGAFACQRLLRHKTRKAPFPVLLPLMAGLHIVIILLIALIPEAVLHAADEAALLLERLI
;
A
#
# COMPACT_ATOMS: atom_id res chain seq x y z
N MET A 1 11.12 12.18 -16.66
CA MET A 1 9.80 12.69 -16.20
C MET A 1 8.90 11.56 -15.69
N GLN A 2 8.59 10.52 -16.46
CA GLN A 2 7.70 9.44 -16.01
C GLN A 2 8.33 8.54 -14.94
N THR A 3 9.58 8.11 -15.12
CA THR A 3 10.33 7.33 -14.13
C THR A 3 10.51 8.09 -12.81
N ASP A 4 10.80 9.39 -12.88
CA ASP A 4 10.95 10.24 -11.69
C ASP A 4 9.65 10.34 -10.90
N THR A 5 8.52 10.41 -11.61
CA THR A 5 7.18 10.45 -11.01
C THR A 5 6.86 9.13 -10.30
N ILE A 6 7.12 8.00 -10.96
CA ILE A 6 6.94 6.65 -10.36
C ILE A 6 7.81 6.50 -9.12
N LEU A 7 9.08 6.88 -9.19
CA LEU A 7 10.00 6.81 -8.06
C LEU A 7 9.53 7.68 -6.88
N THR A 8 9.03 8.88 -7.16
CA THR A 8 8.47 9.77 -6.14
C THR A 8 7.25 9.16 -5.46
N LEU A 9 6.32 8.58 -6.22
CA LEU A 9 5.14 7.90 -5.67
C LEU A 9 5.52 6.68 -4.81
N LEU A 10 6.48 5.87 -5.27
CA LEU A 10 6.99 4.74 -4.50
C LEU A 10 7.66 5.18 -3.19
N ALA A 11 8.43 6.27 -3.22
CA ALA A 11 9.07 6.82 -2.03
C ALA A 11 8.04 7.31 -1.01
N ILE A 12 7.00 8.03 -1.44
CA ILE A 12 5.90 8.47 -0.57
C ILE A 12 5.15 7.27 0.01
N PHE A 13 4.83 6.27 -0.82
CA PHE A 13 4.17 5.06 -0.37
C PHE A 13 5.01 4.28 0.65
N ALA A 14 6.32 4.15 0.42
CA ALA A 14 7.24 3.49 1.34
C ALA A 14 7.34 4.24 2.69
N LEU A 15 7.45 5.57 2.64
CA LEU A 15 7.48 6.42 3.84
C LEU A 15 6.18 6.27 4.64
N TRP A 16 5.02 6.33 3.98
CA TRP A 16 3.73 6.15 4.63
C TRP A 16 3.60 4.78 5.29
N ASN A 17 4.00 3.71 4.61
CA ASN A 17 4.00 2.37 5.20
C ASN A 17 4.98 2.23 6.37
N GLY A 18 6.11 2.95 6.35
CA GLY A 18 7.00 3.07 7.49
C GLY A 18 6.32 3.73 8.71
N ILE A 19 5.59 4.82 8.50
CA ILE A 19 4.82 5.50 9.56
C ILE A 19 3.75 4.55 10.14
N VAL A 20 2.97 3.89 9.27
CA VAL A 20 1.92 2.96 9.71
C VAL A 20 2.51 1.76 10.45
N PHE A 21 3.64 1.22 9.99
CA PHE A 21 4.39 0.19 10.72
C PHE A 21 4.73 0.66 12.15
N CYS A 22 5.28 1.86 12.30
CA CYS A 22 5.62 2.42 13.60
C CYS A 22 4.40 2.58 14.51
N VAL A 23 3.25 2.99 13.97
CA VAL A 23 1.99 3.09 14.74
C VAL A 23 1.54 1.72 15.25
N TYR A 24 1.61 0.68 14.41
CA TYR A 24 1.29 -0.68 14.82
C TYR A 24 2.29 -1.25 15.84
N ALA A 25 3.57 -0.94 15.70
CA ALA A 25 4.62 -1.31 16.64
C ALA A 25 4.42 -0.61 18.00
N PHE A 26 4.02 0.66 17.98
CA PHE A 26 3.65 1.42 19.17
C PHE A 26 2.44 0.79 19.88
N ASP A 27 1.37 0.44 19.17
CA ASP A 27 0.22 -0.27 19.80
C ASP A 27 0.65 -1.59 20.44
N LYS A 28 1.58 -2.33 19.82
CA LYS A 28 2.13 -3.56 20.41
C LYS A 28 2.88 -3.27 21.71
N MET A 29 3.74 -2.25 21.72
CA MET A 29 4.49 -1.85 22.90
C MET A 29 3.57 -1.37 24.03
N ALA A 30 2.59 -0.52 23.71
CA ALA A 30 1.60 -0.04 24.67
C ALA A 30 0.80 -1.20 25.30
N ALA A 31 0.43 -2.21 24.50
CA ALA A 31 -0.26 -3.40 25.00
C ALA A 31 0.59 -4.21 26.00
N THR A 32 1.91 -4.29 25.80
CA THR A 32 2.82 -4.97 26.72
C THR A 32 3.06 -4.17 28.00
N GLN A 33 3.09 -2.84 27.91
CA GLN A 33 3.36 -1.95 29.05
C GLN A 33 2.11 -1.55 29.85
N GLY A 34 0.91 -1.99 29.43
CA GLY A 34 -0.35 -1.58 30.05
C GLY A 34 -0.68 -0.09 29.83
N ALA A 35 -0.07 0.54 28.83
CA ALA A 35 -0.28 1.94 28.49
C ALA A 35 -1.53 2.13 27.61
N TRP A 36 -1.89 3.40 27.37
CA TRP A 36 -2.98 3.74 26.47
C TRP A 36 -2.71 3.21 25.05
N ARG A 37 -3.69 2.49 24.50
CA ARG A 37 -3.60 1.83 23.19
C ARG A 37 -4.18 2.66 22.07
N VAL A 38 -3.73 2.42 20.84
CA VAL A 38 -4.34 3.04 19.66
C VAL A 38 -5.70 2.38 19.42
N ARG A 39 -6.73 3.18 19.13
CA ARG A 39 -8.06 2.66 18.83
C ARG A 39 -8.01 1.73 17.61
N GLU A 40 -8.76 0.63 17.65
CA GLU A 40 -8.72 -0.38 16.58
C GLU A 40 -9.22 0.15 15.24
N ASP A 41 -10.22 1.04 15.26
CA ASP A 41 -10.73 1.74 14.08
C ASP A 41 -9.64 2.54 13.37
N THR A 42 -8.77 3.22 14.13
CA THR A 42 -7.66 4.02 13.60
C THR A 42 -6.63 3.12 12.94
N LEU A 43 -6.30 1.99 13.55
CA LEU A 43 -5.40 1.00 12.97
C LEU A 43 -5.97 0.45 11.65
N ILE A 44 -7.25 0.09 11.64
CA ILE A 44 -7.97 -0.38 10.44
C ILE A 44 -7.96 0.68 9.34
N LEU A 45 -8.29 1.94 9.67
CA LEU A 45 -8.28 3.05 8.72
C LEU A 45 -6.89 3.25 8.11
N LEU A 46 -5.83 3.26 8.92
CA LEU A 46 -4.45 3.38 8.42
C LEU A 46 -4.10 2.24 7.45
N ALA A 47 -4.49 1.00 7.77
CA ALA A 47 -4.26 -0.14 6.90
C ALA A 47 -5.05 -0.07 5.60
N VAL A 48 -6.27 0.48 5.60
CA VAL A 48 -7.11 0.64 4.39
C VAL A 48 -6.58 1.78 3.52
N PHE A 49 -6.23 2.92 4.12
CA PHE A 49 -5.72 4.12 3.44
C PHE A 49 -4.21 4.04 3.14
N GLY A 50 -3.80 2.99 2.42
CA GLY A 50 -2.44 2.89 1.86
C GLY A 50 -1.37 2.32 2.80
N GLY A 51 -1.70 2.02 4.06
CA GLY A 51 -0.76 1.48 5.05
C GLY A 51 -0.76 -0.04 5.18
N GLY A 52 -1.47 -0.75 4.30
CA GLY A 52 -1.72 -2.18 4.42
C GLY A 52 -0.43 -3.01 4.48
N LEU A 53 0.57 -2.62 3.68
CA LEU A 53 1.85 -3.32 3.57
C LEU A 53 2.69 -3.18 4.86
N GLY A 54 2.78 -1.97 5.40
CA GLY A 54 3.47 -1.66 6.66
C GLY A 54 2.77 -2.29 7.87
N ALA A 55 1.44 -2.19 7.93
CA ALA A 55 0.64 -2.82 8.97
C ALA A 55 0.80 -4.35 8.95
N PHE A 56 0.75 -4.97 7.77
CA PHE A 56 0.93 -6.41 7.61
C PHE A 56 2.36 -6.86 7.94
N ALA A 57 3.38 -6.11 7.48
CA ALA A 57 4.77 -6.37 7.84
C ALA A 57 4.97 -6.33 9.36
N CYS A 58 4.41 -5.32 10.04
CA CYS A 58 4.45 -5.21 11.49
C CYS A 58 3.75 -6.40 12.18
N GLN A 59 2.56 -6.79 11.70
CA GLN A 59 1.85 -7.96 12.23
C GLN A 59 2.69 -9.23 12.12
N ARG A 60 3.38 -9.44 10.99
CA ARG A 60 4.22 -10.62 10.76
C ARG A 60 5.49 -10.63 11.61
N LEU A 61 6.18 -9.49 11.70
CA LEU A 61 7.43 -9.38 12.47
C LEU A 61 7.19 -9.40 13.98
N LEU A 62 6.19 -8.66 14.47
CA LEU A 62 5.93 -8.50 15.91
C LEU A 62 4.85 -9.46 16.46
N ARG A 63 4.27 -10.30 15.59
CA ARG A 63 3.17 -11.24 15.91
C ARG A 63 2.00 -10.58 16.62
N HIS A 64 1.73 -9.32 16.26
CA HIS A 64 0.71 -8.48 16.88
C HIS A 64 -0.64 -8.66 16.17
N LYS A 65 -1.74 -8.84 16.92
CA LYS A 65 -3.10 -8.98 16.36
C LYS A 65 -3.23 -10.06 15.25
N THR A 66 -2.70 -11.26 15.50
CA THR A 66 -2.67 -12.38 14.53
C THR A 66 -3.80 -13.41 14.68
N ARG A 67 -4.58 -13.37 15.78
CA ARG A 67 -5.57 -14.42 16.10
C ARG A 67 -7.03 -14.02 15.89
N LYS A 68 -7.41 -12.80 16.25
CA LYS A 68 -8.81 -12.35 16.23
C LYS A 68 -9.06 -11.44 15.03
N ALA A 69 -10.17 -11.67 14.33
CA ALA A 69 -10.67 -10.79 13.29
C ALA A 69 -10.83 -9.34 13.82
N PRO A 70 -10.67 -8.32 12.96
CA PRO A 70 -10.50 -8.40 11.50
C PRO A 70 -9.04 -8.52 11.02
N PHE A 71 -8.05 -8.25 11.87
CA PHE A 71 -6.66 -8.02 11.47
C PHE A 71 -5.97 -9.17 10.68
N PRO A 72 -6.15 -10.46 10.99
CA PRO A 72 -5.48 -11.56 10.27
C PRO A 72 -5.93 -11.71 8.82
N VAL A 73 -7.13 -11.21 8.49
CA VAL A 73 -7.70 -11.25 7.14
C VAL A 73 -7.51 -9.91 6.44
N LEU A 74 -7.81 -8.82 7.13
CA LEU A 74 -7.76 -7.47 6.57
C LEU A 74 -6.35 -7.07 6.13
N LEU A 75 -5.34 -7.29 6.99
CA LEU A 75 -3.98 -6.81 6.70
C LEU A 75 -3.32 -7.47 5.48
N PRO A 76 -3.32 -8.82 5.31
CA PRO A 76 -2.82 -9.41 4.08
C PRO A 76 -3.63 -9.00 2.85
N LEU A 77 -4.95 -8.87 2.98
CA LEU A 77 -5.82 -8.44 1.88
C LEU A 77 -5.47 -7.03 1.41
N MET A 78 -5.34 -6.07 2.34
CA MET A 78 -4.99 -4.69 2.01
C MET A 78 -3.56 -4.58 1.47
N ALA A 79 -2.61 -5.32 2.04
CA ALA A 79 -1.25 -5.37 1.51
C ALA A 79 -1.22 -5.88 0.05
N GLY A 80 -1.92 -6.98 -0.24
CA GLY A 80 -2.03 -7.52 -1.60
C GLY A 80 -2.71 -6.54 -2.55
N LEU A 81 -3.83 -5.94 -2.12
CA LEU A 81 -4.55 -4.93 -2.90
C LEU A 81 -3.67 -3.73 -3.26
N HIS A 82 -2.92 -3.19 -2.28
CA HIS A 82 -2.03 -2.05 -2.53
C HIS A 82 -0.88 -2.41 -3.48
N ILE A 83 -0.31 -3.62 -3.37
CA ILE A 83 0.72 -4.09 -4.33
C ILE A 83 0.13 -4.15 -5.74
N VAL A 84 -1.05 -4.75 -5.91
CA VAL A 84 -1.71 -4.83 -7.22
C VAL A 84 -1.95 -3.43 -7.79
N ILE A 85 -2.50 -2.50 -7.00
CA ILE A 85 -2.72 -1.11 -7.44
C ILE A 85 -1.41 -0.46 -7.90
N ILE A 86 -0.32 -0.62 -7.14
CA ILE A 86 0.99 -0.06 -7.51
C ILE A 86 1.51 -0.66 -8.81
N LEU A 87 1.38 -1.99 -8.99
CA LEU A 87 1.79 -2.65 -10.23
C LEU A 87 0.96 -2.19 -11.44
N LEU A 88 -0.35 -2.01 -11.27
CA LEU A 88 -1.21 -1.47 -12.32
C LEU A 88 -0.80 -0.03 -12.69
N ILE A 89 -0.56 0.83 -11.69
CA ILE A 89 -0.09 2.20 -11.91
C ILE A 89 1.29 2.22 -12.59
N ALA A 90 2.17 1.27 -12.28
CA ALA A 90 3.50 1.22 -12.88
C ALA A 90 3.50 0.67 -14.32
N LEU A 91 2.61 -0.29 -14.64
CA LEU A 91 2.64 -1.05 -15.89
C LEU A 91 1.66 -0.54 -16.96
N ILE A 92 0.48 -0.08 -16.56
CA ILE A 92 -0.57 0.39 -17.50
C ILE A 92 -0.17 1.67 -18.27
N PRO A 93 0.60 2.63 -17.74
CA PRO A 93 0.90 3.86 -18.48
C PRO A 93 1.61 3.61 -19.80
N GLU A 94 2.58 2.69 -19.84
CA GLU A 94 3.32 2.40 -21.08
C GLU A 94 2.43 1.70 -22.10
N ALA A 95 1.61 0.72 -21.69
CA ALA A 95 0.73 -0.01 -22.59
C ALA A 95 -0.37 0.89 -23.19
N VAL A 96 -0.94 1.80 -22.41
CA VAL A 96 -1.98 2.72 -22.88
C VAL A 96 -1.40 3.80 -23.78
N LEU A 97 -0.24 4.38 -23.43
CA LEU A 97 0.43 5.36 -24.27
C LEU A 97 0.88 4.72 -25.60
N HIS A 98 1.46 3.52 -25.58
CA HIS A 98 1.84 2.80 -26.80
C HIS A 98 0.63 2.42 -27.68
N ALA A 99 -0.47 1.96 -27.08
CA ALA A 99 -1.68 1.64 -27.85
C ALA A 99 -2.31 2.89 -28.48
N ALA A 100 -2.26 4.04 -27.79
CA ALA A 100 -2.72 5.31 -28.33
C ALA A 100 -1.84 5.81 -29.47
N ASP A 101 -0.52 5.70 -29.33
CA ASP A 101 0.45 6.10 -30.37
C ASP A 101 0.34 5.20 -31.62
N GLU A 102 0.20 3.89 -31.45
CA GLU A 102 -0.02 2.98 -32.59
C GLU A 102 -1.34 3.27 -33.32
N ALA A 103 -2.42 3.54 -32.59
CA ALA A 103 -3.70 3.91 -33.18
C ALA A 103 -3.62 5.25 -33.95
N ALA A 104 -2.90 6.23 -33.41
CA ALA A 104 -2.66 7.52 -34.08
C ALA A 104 -1.83 7.35 -35.37
N LEU A 105 -0.77 6.54 -35.32
CA LEU A 105 0.06 6.25 -36.50
C LEU A 105 -0.70 5.48 -37.59
N LEU A 106 -1.59 4.56 -37.22
CA LEU A 106 -2.43 3.87 -38.19
C LEU A 106 -3.44 4.82 -38.83
N LEU A 107 -4.02 5.74 -38.06
CA LEU A 107 -4.90 6.78 -38.59
C LEU A 107 -4.16 7.71 -39.55
N GLU A 108 -2.96 8.18 -39.21
CA GLU A 108 -2.13 9.01 -40.11
C GLU A 108 -1.71 8.27 -41.38
N ARG A 109 -1.56 6.94 -41.35
CA ARG A 109 -1.27 6.14 -42.56
C ARG A 109 -2.48 5.91 -43.46
N LEU A 110 -3.69 6.08 -42.94
CA LEU A 110 -4.94 5.81 -43.63
C LEU A 110 -5.57 7.06 -44.28
N ILE A 111 -5.08 8.27 -43.94
CA ILE A 111 -5.56 9.56 -44.44
C ILE A 111 -4.47 10.22 -45.29
#